data_AF-A0A925IQ68-F1
#
_entry.id   AF-A0A925IQ68-F1
#
_cell.length_a   1.000
_cell.length_b   1.000
_cell.length_c   1.000
_cell.angle_alpha   90.00
_cell.angle_beta   90.00
_cell.angle_gamma   90.00
#
_symmetry.space_group_name_H-M   'P 1'
#
loop_
_entity.id
_entity.type
_entity.pdbx_description
1 polymer ?
#
loop_
_entity_poly.entity_id
_entity_poly.type
_entity_poly.pdbx_seq_one_letter_code
_entity_poly.pdbx_strand_id
1 'polypeptide(L)'
;MEQDLVRQIAECLYEQLHKFHQTKPHLLRPHAQGLPFADPELAKKAISSFTQQFPTHFQADLWLTQILEILAVCFQPKYFATQEHMQFSRRILDLMMPVEVPVAEEEEVGNALLLLDVSHFALTNNELQFLESICYFPLTYKLALGDWRQLAQEQEHYFLEQDFALVHASTQEKLWLGCERPEVQEILMCSYGERQEKLCAYFSKQEMTVYRVFRMDNALVLHNQGSGSYRFFTDADAEEPEVVAPEPPPLPMPILPLQLQQNGEPLLFLPKPKAS
;
A
#
# COMPACT_ATOMS: atom_id res chain seq x y z
N MET A 1 -21.99 17.32 -8.49
CA MET A 1 -21.02 16.68 -7.58
C MET A 1 -20.60 15.34 -8.15
N GLU A 2 -21.51 14.39 -8.35
CA GLU A 2 -21.19 13.05 -8.89
C GLU A 2 -20.51 13.07 -10.27
N GLN A 3 -20.98 13.88 -11.23
CA GLN A 3 -20.34 13.95 -12.56
C GLN A 3 -18.91 14.52 -12.54
N ASP A 4 -18.63 15.41 -11.59
CA ASP A 4 -17.29 15.98 -11.44
C ASP A 4 -16.33 14.96 -10.83
N LEU A 5 -16.82 14.20 -9.84
CA LEU A 5 -16.09 13.09 -9.24
C LEU A 5 -15.76 11.98 -10.26
N VAL A 6 -16.73 11.56 -11.09
CA VAL A 6 -16.47 10.57 -12.16
C VAL A 6 -15.38 11.07 -13.10
N ARG A 7 -15.41 12.36 -13.44
CA ARG A 7 -14.40 12.97 -14.30
C ARG A 7 -13.01 12.94 -13.66
N GLN A 8 -12.91 13.30 -12.38
CA GLN A 8 -11.63 13.27 -11.63
C GLN A 8 -11.06 11.84 -11.54
N ILE A 9 -11.92 10.84 -11.31
CA ILE A 9 -11.51 9.43 -11.32
C ILE A 9 -11.03 9.00 -12.71
N ALA A 10 -11.74 9.39 -13.77
CA ALA A 10 -11.36 9.08 -15.15
C ALA A 10 -10.02 9.74 -15.55
N GLU A 11 -9.78 10.97 -15.11
CA GLU A 11 -8.50 11.67 -15.28
C GLU A 11 -7.37 10.94 -14.53
N CYS A 12 -7.61 10.53 -13.27
CA CYS A 12 -6.65 9.76 -12.48
C CYS A 12 -6.29 8.40 -13.13
N LEU A 13 -7.28 7.70 -13.67
CA LEU A 13 -7.08 6.47 -14.45
C LEU A 13 -6.18 6.71 -15.66
N TYR A 14 -6.45 7.78 -16.42
CA TYR A 14 -5.65 8.11 -17.60
C TYR A 14 -4.21 8.50 -17.24
N GLU A 15 -4.03 9.29 -16.18
CA GLU A 15 -2.70 9.67 -15.67
C GLU A 15 -1.86 8.44 -15.32
N GLN A 16 -2.45 7.45 -14.65
CA GLN A 16 -1.73 6.20 -14.35
C GLN A 16 -1.32 5.45 -15.61
N LEU A 17 -2.22 5.34 -16.59
CA LEU A 17 -1.91 4.68 -17.87
C LEU A 17 -0.75 5.39 -18.58
N HIS A 18 -0.81 6.71 -18.65
CA HIS A 18 0.24 7.51 -19.28
C HIS A 18 1.58 7.37 -18.54
N LYS A 19 1.58 7.43 -17.21
CA LYS A 19 2.78 7.25 -16.38
C LYS A 19 3.43 5.89 -16.59
N PHE A 20 2.63 4.82 -16.64
CA PHE A 20 3.14 3.46 -16.83
C PHE A 20 3.59 3.20 -18.26
N HIS A 21 2.93 3.80 -19.25
CA HIS A 21 3.41 3.74 -20.63
C HIS A 21 4.82 4.31 -20.76
N GLN A 22 5.15 5.37 -20.02
CA GLN A 22 6.49 5.99 -20.04
C GLN A 22 7.52 5.21 -19.21
N THR A 23 7.15 4.73 -18.02
CA THR A 23 8.13 4.21 -17.04
C THR A 23 8.22 2.69 -17.01
N LYS A 24 7.10 1.98 -17.17
CA LYS A 24 7.00 0.52 -17.01
C LYS A 24 6.05 -0.09 -18.04
N PRO A 25 6.31 0.06 -19.35
CA PRO A 25 5.38 -0.38 -20.40
C PRO A 25 5.13 -1.90 -20.38
N HIS A 26 6.09 -2.69 -19.86
CA HIS A 26 5.95 -4.13 -19.71
C HIS A 26 4.81 -4.55 -18.75
N LEU A 27 4.32 -3.66 -17.89
CA LEU A 27 3.17 -3.92 -17.00
C LEU A 27 1.83 -3.62 -17.67
N LEU A 28 1.83 -2.93 -18.80
CA LEU A 28 0.64 -2.77 -19.64
C LEU A 28 0.40 -4.04 -20.47
N ARG A 29 -0.86 -4.26 -20.84
CA ARG A 29 -1.20 -5.30 -21.82
C ARG A 29 -0.75 -4.88 -23.23
N PRO A 30 -0.50 -5.83 -24.15
CA PRO A 30 0.04 -5.53 -25.47
C PRO A 30 -0.76 -4.48 -26.27
N HIS A 31 -2.09 -4.51 -26.16
CA HIS A 31 -2.95 -3.55 -26.88
C HIS A 31 -2.86 -2.12 -26.31
N ALA A 32 -2.47 -1.95 -25.04
CA ALA A 32 -2.29 -0.65 -24.42
C ALA A 32 -0.87 -0.09 -24.64
N GLN A 33 0.13 -0.95 -24.84
CA GLN A 33 1.53 -0.52 -25.06
C GLN A 33 1.75 0.29 -26.34
N GLY A 34 0.93 0.08 -27.37
CA GLY A 34 1.05 0.79 -28.65
C GLY A 34 0.27 2.11 -28.74
N LEU A 35 -0.39 2.53 -27.66
CA LEU A 35 -1.26 3.71 -27.69
C LEU A 35 -0.46 5.01 -27.49
N PRO A 36 -0.74 6.07 -28.27
CA PRO A 36 -0.04 7.34 -28.15
C PRO A 36 -0.57 8.17 -26.97
N PHE A 37 -0.26 7.77 -25.72
CA PHE A 37 -0.73 8.47 -24.50
C PHE A 37 -0.26 9.92 -24.35
N ALA A 38 0.67 10.39 -25.20
CA ALA A 38 1.04 11.80 -25.27
C ALA A 38 0.08 12.64 -26.13
N ASP A 39 -0.81 12.01 -26.92
CA ASP A 39 -1.78 12.70 -27.77
C ASP A 39 -2.96 13.25 -26.92
N PRO A 40 -3.17 14.58 -26.88
CA PRO A 40 -4.27 15.18 -26.12
C PRO A 40 -5.66 14.78 -26.63
N GLU A 41 -5.80 14.42 -27.90
CA GLU A 41 -7.08 13.94 -28.44
C GLU A 41 -7.38 12.52 -27.99
N LEU A 42 -6.36 11.68 -27.81
CA LEU A 42 -6.51 10.37 -27.17
C LEU A 42 -6.90 10.54 -25.70
N ALA A 43 -6.27 11.46 -24.98
CA ALA A 43 -6.59 11.74 -23.58
C ALA A 43 -8.07 12.09 -23.38
N LYS A 44 -8.58 13.05 -24.17
CA LYS A 44 -9.99 13.44 -24.13
C LYS A 44 -10.93 12.27 -24.42
N LYS A 45 -10.62 11.46 -25.45
CA LYS A 45 -11.43 10.28 -25.82
C LYS A 45 -11.42 9.21 -24.73
N ALA A 46 -10.26 8.92 -24.15
CA ALA A 46 -10.11 7.94 -23.09
C ALA A 46 -10.86 8.36 -21.83
N ILE A 47 -10.65 9.59 -21.36
CA ILE A 47 -11.37 10.15 -20.20
C ILE A 47 -12.87 10.12 -20.44
N SER A 48 -13.35 10.60 -21.59
CA SER A 48 -14.78 10.54 -21.93
C SER A 48 -15.32 9.10 -21.97
N SER A 49 -14.52 8.13 -22.43
CA SER A 49 -14.91 6.72 -22.48
C SER A 49 -14.96 6.10 -21.10
N PHE A 50 -14.01 6.43 -20.20
CA PHE A 50 -14.04 5.99 -18.81
C PHE A 50 -15.26 6.56 -18.09
N THR A 51 -15.53 7.87 -18.23
CA THR A 51 -16.69 8.51 -17.61
C THR A 51 -18.02 7.84 -17.99
N GLN A 52 -18.16 7.38 -19.25
CA GLN A 52 -19.37 6.71 -19.72
C GLN A 52 -19.55 5.27 -19.19
N GLN A 53 -18.50 4.66 -18.65
CA GLN A 53 -18.57 3.31 -18.08
C GLN A 53 -19.07 3.31 -16.63
N PHE A 54 -19.04 4.45 -15.94
CA PHE A 54 -19.52 4.51 -14.56
C PHE A 54 -21.05 4.50 -14.48
N PRO A 55 -21.62 3.82 -13.47
CA PRO A 55 -23.05 3.90 -13.17
C PRO A 55 -23.49 5.35 -12.93
N THR A 56 -24.74 5.66 -13.31
CA THR A 56 -25.30 7.02 -13.17
C THR A 56 -25.51 7.46 -11.72
N HIS A 57 -25.52 6.53 -10.77
CA HIS A 57 -25.65 6.79 -9.34
C HIS A 57 -24.39 6.36 -8.61
N PHE A 58 -23.94 7.18 -7.65
CA PHE A 58 -22.78 6.83 -6.84
C PHE A 58 -23.08 5.66 -5.91
N GLN A 59 -22.32 4.57 -6.09
CA GLN A 59 -22.25 3.45 -5.16
C GLN A 59 -20.80 2.99 -5.12
N ALA A 60 -20.15 3.13 -3.95
CA ALA A 60 -18.72 2.93 -3.81
C ALA A 60 -18.25 1.57 -4.35
N ASP A 61 -18.95 0.49 -3.98
CA ASP A 61 -18.60 -0.87 -4.42
C ASP A 61 -18.70 -1.05 -5.94
N LEU A 62 -19.74 -0.49 -6.57
CA LEU A 62 -19.92 -0.58 -8.02
C LEU A 62 -18.87 0.24 -8.78
N TRP A 63 -18.53 1.42 -8.27
CA TRP A 63 -17.53 2.28 -8.88
C TRP A 63 -16.12 1.71 -8.72
N LEU A 64 -15.79 1.15 -7.56
CA LEU A 64 -14.53 0.42 -7.35
C LEU A 64 -14.42 -0.78 -8.27
N THR A 65 -15.51 -1.55 -8.41
CA THR A 65 -15.57 -2.67 -9.36
C THR A 65 -15.29 -2.19 -10.78
N GLN A 66 -15.94 -1.10 -11.22
CA GLN A 66 -15.74 -0.55 -12.55
C GLN A 66 -14.30 -0.06 -12.79
N ILE A 67 -13.68 0.56 -11.79
CA ILE A 67 -12.28 1.00 -11.82
C ILE A 67 -11.35 -0.20 -11.99
N LEU A 68 -11.57 -1.27 -11.23
CA LEU A 68 -10.78 -2.50 -11.32
C LEU A 68 -10.94 -3.17 -12.68
N GLU A 69 -12.14 -3.16 -13.26
CA GLU A 69 -12.37 -3.68 -14.61
C GLU A 69 -11.60 -2.88 -15.67
N ILE A 70 -11.64 -1.54 -15.62
CA ILE A 70 -10.89 -0.68 -16.53
C ILE A 70 -9.38 -0.95 -16.39
N LEU A 71 -8.87 -1.00 -15.17
CA LEU A 71 -7.46 -1.34 -14.92
C LEU A 71 -7.11 -2.73 -15.43
N ALA A 72 -7.96 -3.72 -15.21
CA ALA A 72 -7.72 -5.09 -15.65
C ALA A 72 -7.68 -5.22 -17.17
N VAL A 73 -8.40 -4.38 -17.92
CA VAL A 73 -8.29 -4.30 -19.38
C VAL A 73 -6.90 -3.80 -19.77
N CYS A 74 -6.40 -2.74 -19.14
CA CYS A 74 -5.17 -2.08 -19.58
C CYS A 74 -3.87 -2.68 -19.01
N PHE A 75 -3.92 -3.29 -17.83
CA PHE A 75 -2.76 -3.77 -17.09
C PHE A 75 -2.67 -5.30 -17.00
N GLN A 76 -1.45 -5.80 -16.86
CA GLN A 76 -1.17 -7.20 -16.53
C GLN A 76 -1.42 -7.46 -15.04
N PRO A 77 -1.71 -8.71 -14.61
CA PRO A 77 -1.94 -9.02 -13.20
C PRO A 77 -0.83 -8.57 -12.24
N LYS A 78 0.43 -8.56 -12.71
CA LYS A 78 1.59 -8.10 -11.91
C LYS A 78 1.49 -6.64 -11.47
N TYR A 79 0.75 -5.80 -12.19
CA TYR A 79 0.52 -4.40 -11.81
C TYR A 79 -0.15 -4.28 -10.44
N PHE A 80 -1.10 -5.15 -10.12
CA PHE A 80 -1.90 -5.06 -8.88
C PHE A 80 -1.09 -5.35 -7.61
N ALA A 81 0.12 -5.90 -7.74
CA ALA A 81 1.05 -6.12 -6.64
C ALA A 81 2.05 -4.96 -6.45
N THR A 82 2.00 -3.92 -7.29
CA THR A 82 2.99 -2.82 -7.27
C THR A 82 2.65 -1.73 -6.26
N GLN A 83 3.67 -1.00 -5.80
CA GLN A 83 3.50 0.16 -4.92
C GLN A 83 2.68 1.27 -5.56
N GLU A 84 2.84 1.49 -6.87
CA GLU A 84 2.09 2.51 -7.58
C GLU A 84 0.60 2.18 -7.70
N HIS A 85 0.23 0.90 -7.82
CA HIS A 85 -1.18 0.51 -7.74
C HIS A 85 -1.77 0.84 -6.36
N MET A 86 -1.03 0.59 -5.28
CA MET A 86 -1.48 0.94 -3.93
C MET A 86 -1.68 2.45 -3.75
N GLN A 87 -0.74 3.25 -4.25
CA GLN A 87 -0.85 4.72 -4.25
C GLN A 87 -2.04 5.21 -5.08
N PHE A 88 -2.27 4.61 -6.25
CA PHE A 88 -3.43 4.91 -7.08
C PHE A 88 -4.75 4.59 -6.36
N SER A 89 -4.87 3.37 -5.81
CA SER A 89 -6.07 2.93 -5.10
C SER A 89 -6.41 3.86 -3.94
N ARG A 90 -5.40 4.34 -3.20
CA ARG A 90 -5.59 5.35 -2.16
C ARG A 90 -6.17 6.65 -2.71
N ARG A 91 -5.55 7.21 -3.76
CA ARG A 91 -6.03 8.45 -4.39
C ARG A 91 -7.47 8.31 -4.89
N ILE A 92 -7.87 7.13 -5.38
CA ILE A 92 -9.26 6.85 -5.76
C ILE A 92 -10.20 6.85 -4.55
N LEU A 93 -9.79 6.22 -3.45
CA LEU A 93 -10.60 6.20 -2.22
C LEU A 93 -10.78 7.60 -1.65
N ASP A 94 -9.72 8.42 -1.61
CA ASP A 94 -9.77 9.81 -1.15
C ASP A 94 -10.72 10.66 -2.01
N LEU A 95 -10.79 10.41 -3.32
CA LEU A 95 -11.73 11.07 -4.22
C LEU A 95 -13.17 10.63 -3.96
N MET A 96 -13.40 9.33 -3.77
CA MET A 96 -14.75 8.75 -3.61
C MET A 96 -15.35 9.02 -2.23
N MET A 97 -14.51 9.21 -1.23
CA MET A 97 -14.86 9.58 0.12
C MET A 97 -14.07 10.83 0.50
N PRO A 98 -14.39 11.99 -0.07
CA PRO A 98 -13.76 13.22 0.35
C PRO A 98 -14.18 13.44 1.79
N VAL A 99 -13.24 13.25 2.71
CA VAL A 99 -13.42 13.58 4.12
C VAL A 99 -13.90 15.03 4.15
N GLU A 100 -15.10 15.29 4.68
CA GLU A 100 -15.57 16.65 4.87
C GLU A 100 -14.67 17.30 5.91
N VAL A 101 -13.63 18.00 5.44
CA VAL A 101 -12.69 18.70 6.31
C VAL A 101 -13.39 19.94 6.86
N PRO A 102 -13.60 20.06 8.19
CA PRO A 102 -13.93 21.34 8.79
C PRO A 102 -12.74 22.28 8.64
N VAL A 103 -13.01 23.50 8.22
CA VAL A 103 -12.01 24.53 7.92
C VAL A 103 -11.14 24.86 9.13
N ALA A 104 -9.83 24.62 8.96
CA ALA A 104 -8.64 25.24 9.58
C ALA A 104 -8.48 25.18 11.11
N GLU A 105 -7.50 24.42 11.60
CA GLU A 105 -6.18 24.87 12.07
C GLU A 105 -5.38 23.66 12.61
N GLU A 106 -4.06 23.65 12.34
CA GLU A 106 -3.03 22.65 12.71
C GLU A 106 -2.97 21.36 11.88
N GLU A 107 -1.80 21.09 11.29
CA GLU A 107 -1.42 19.78 10.78
C GLU A 107 -1.55 18.78 11.92
N GLU A 108 -2.59 17.94 11.94
CA GLU A 108 -2.58 16.78 12.82
C GLU A 108 -1.43 15.87 12.38
N VAL A 109 -0.29 16.00 13.06
CA VAL A 109 0.83 15.08 12.97
C VAL A 109 0.35 13.76 13.56
N GLY A 110 -0.33 12.96 12.74
CA GLY A 110 -0.71 11.62 13.12
C GLY A 110 0.53 10.80 13.45
N ASN A 111 0.47 10.01 14.52
CA ASN A 111 1.54 9.15 14.98
C ASN A 111 1.12 7.68 14.93
N ALA A 112 2.08 6.80 14.67
CA ALA A 112 1.93 5.38 14.85
C ALA A 112 2.45 4.94 16.23
N LEU A 113 1.77 3.95 16.81
CA LEU A 113 2.10 3.33 18.09
C LEU A 113 2.34 1.83 17.90
N LEU A 114 3.51 1.34 18.32
CA LEU A 114 3.82 -0.07 18.43
C LEU A 114 3.57 -0.55 19.86
N LEU A 115 2.70 -1.53 20.01
CA LEU A 115 2.43 -2.25 21.27
C LEU A 115 3.03 -3.65 21.17
N LEU A 116 4.11 -3.88 21.90
CA LEU A 116 4.83 -5.15 21.93
C LEU A 116 4.58 -5.90 23.23
N ASP A 117 4.02 -7.11 23.14
CA ASP A 117 3.95 -8.02 24.28
C ASP A 117 5.25 -8.82 24.41
N VAL A 118 6.17 -8.34 25.25
CA VAL A 118 7.51 -8.94 25.37
C VAL A 118 7.50 -10.34 25.99
N SER A 119 6.39 -10.77 26.60
CA SER A 119 6.26 -12.13 27.15
C SER A 119 6.00 -13.18 26.06
N HIS A 120 5.50 -12.76 24.90
CA HIS A 120 5.07 -13.66 23.83
C HIS A 120 5.67 -13.31 22.47
N PHE A 121 6.32 -12.15 22.35
CA PHE A 121 6.78 -11.60 21.09
C PHE A 121 8.15 -10.94 21.25
N ALA A 122 9.13 -11.40 20.48
CA ALA A 122 10.42 -10.74 20.31
C ALA A 122 10.48 -10.15 18.89
N LEU A 123 11.04 -8.95 18.77
CA LEU A 123 11.29 -8.30 17.49
C LEU A 123 12.79 -8.19 17.25
N THR A 124 13.26 -8.52 16.05
CA THR A 124 14.60 -8.20 15.58
C THR A 124 14.66 -6.76 15.04
N ASN A 125 15.87 -6.24 14.83
CA ASN A 125 16.04 -4.91 14.20
C ASN A 125 15.44 -4.86 12.79
N ASN A 126 15.62 -5.92 11.99
CA ASN A 126 15.08 -5.97 10.63
C ASN A 126 13.56 -6.00 10.65
N GLU A 127 12.96 -6.75 11.58
CA GLU A 127 11.52 -6.78 11.77
C GLU A 127 10.99 -5.40 12.20
N LEU A 128 11.69 -4.70 13.09
CA LEU A 128 11.31 -3.34 13.51
C LEU A 128 11.37 -2.35 12.34
N GLN A 129 12.44 -2.37 11.54
CA GLN A 129 12.57 -1.55 10.34
C GLN A 129 11.49 -1.86 9.31
N PHE A 130 11.15 -3.14 9.14
CA PHE A 130 10.04 -3.55 8.30
C PHE A 130 8.72 -2.95 8.80
N LEU A 131 8.43 -3.05 10.10
CA LEU A 131 7.22 -2.46 10.69
C LEU A 131 7.17 -0.94 10.46
N GLU A 132 8.27 -0.23 10.70
CA GLU A 132 8.39 1.20 10.45
C GLU A 132 8.14 1.55 8.98
N SER A 133 8.63 0.74 8.04
CA SER A 133 8.47 0.97 6.60
C SER A 133 7.03 0.82 6.11
N ILE A 134 6.16 0.16 6.87
CA ILE A 134 4.76 -0.11 6.50
C ILE A 134 3.82 0.93 7.11
N CYS A 135 4.23 1.56 8.22
CA CYS A 135 3.40 2.55 8.89
C CYS A 135 3.12 3.72 7.93
N TYR A 136 1.88 4.18 7.91
CA TYR A 136 1.54 5.41 7.21
C TYR A 136 1.99 6.65 8.00
N PHE A 137 1.92 6.57 9.33
CA PHE A 137 2.39 7.61 10.24
C PHE A 137 3.76 7.26 10.82
N PRO A 138 4.58 8.25 11.20
CA PRO A 138 5.85 7.98 11.87
C PRO A 138 5.63 7.13 13.14
N LEU A 139 6.44 6.09 13.31
CA LEU A 139 6.39 5.21 14.49
C LEU A 139 7.02 5.89 15.71
N THR A 140 6.31 6.89 16.23
CA THR A 140 6.77 7.78 17.30
C THR A 140 6.73 7.11 18.67
N TYR A 141 5.79 6.18 18.87
CA TYR A 141 5.60 5.54 20.17
C TYR A 141 5.86 4.04 20.08
N LYS A 142 6.77 3.54 20.91
CA LYS A 142 7.10 2.11 21.02
C LYS A 142 6.97 1.68 22.47
N LEU A 143 6.00 0.83 22.79
CA LEU A 143 5.73 0.36 24.14
C LEU A 143 5.98 -1.14 24.23
N ALA A 144 6.89 -1.52 25.13
CA ALA A 144 7.17 -2.91 25.45
C ALA A 144 6.46 -3.27 26.77
N LEU A 145 5.41 -4.08 26.65
CA LEU A 145 4.48 -4.44 27.72
C LEU A 145 4.81 -5.83 28.25
N GLY A 146 5.16 -5.94 29.52
CA GLY A 146 5.52 -7.25 30.09
C GLY A 146 6.04 -7.14 31.52
N ASP A 147 6.37 -8.28 32.12
CA ASP A 147 7.21 -8.27 33.31
C ASP A 147 8.67 -8.10 32.87
N TRP A 148 9.07 -6.85 32.60
CA TRP A 148 10.42 -6.56 32.09
C TRP A 148 11.52 -7.00 33.06
N ARG A 149 11.21 -7.19 34.35
CA ARG A 149 12.15 -7.73 35.34
C ARG A 149 12.55 -9.18 35.07
N GLN A 150 11.78 -9.88 34.23
CA GLN A 150 12.06 -11.24 33.77
C GLN A 150 12.78 -11.25 32.42
N LEU A 151 12.99 -10.09 31.77
CA LEU A 151 13.79 -10.00 30.56
C LEU A 151 15.28 -10.19 30.90
N ALA A 152 16.01 -10.77 29.95
CA ALA A 152 17.46 -10.76 30.03
C ALA A 152 17.97 -9.31 29.89
N GLN A 153 19.08 -8.98 30.55
CA GLN A 153 19.67 -7.64 30.53
C GLN A 153 19.97 -7.15 29.10
N GLU A 154 20.34 -8.07 28.20
CA GLU A 154 20.58 -7.81 26.78
C GLU A 154 19.31 -7.36 26.05
N GLN A 155 18.16 -7.97 26.37
CA GLN A 155 16.87 -7.60 25.79
C GLN A 155 16.36 -6.27 26.33
N GLU A 156 16.58 -6.01 27.63
CA GLU A 156 16.28 -4.70 28.22
C GLU A 156 17.08 -3.59 27.55
N HIS A 157 18.39 -3.79 27.35
CA HIS A 157 19.26 -2.83 26.67
C HIS A 157 18.82 -2.59 25.23
N TYR A 158 18.51 -3.67 24.50
CA TYR A 158 17.98 -3.59 23.14
C TYR A 158 16.74 -2.70 23.06
N PHE A 159 15.76 -2.89 23.94
CA PHE A 159 14.54 -2.08 23.92
C PHE A 159 14.81 -0.61 24.19
N LEU A 160 15.69 -0.30 25.14
CA LEU A 160 16.07 1.08 25.44
C LEU A 160 16.82 1.75 24.28
N GLU A 161 17.72 1.03 23.60
CA GLU A 161 18.44 1.52 22.41
C GLU A 161 17.52 1.75 21.21
N GLN A 162 16.40 1.02 21.14
CA GLN A 162 15.39 1.17 20.09
C GLN A 162 14.23 2.11 20.48
N ASP A 163 14.42 2.93 21.53
CA ASP A 163 13.46 3.91 22.04
C ASP A 163 12.13 3.33 22.54
N PHE A 164 12.12 2.07 23.00
CA PHE A 164 10.94 1.49 23.64
C PHE A 164 10.82 1.99 25.09
N ALA A 165 9.62 2.45 25.44
CA ALA A 165 9.25 2.58 26.83
C ALA A 165 8.85 1.21 27.40
N LEU A 166 9.62 0.75 28.38
CA LEU A 166 9.33 -0.48 29.13
C LEU A 166 8.23 -0.21 30.15
N VAL A 167 7.06 -0.83 29.96
CA VAL A 167 5.91 -0.66 30.85
C VAL A 167 5.67 -1.93 31.64
N HIS A 168 5.97 -1.86 32.94
CA HIS A 168 5.54 -2.88 33.90
C HIS A 168 4.07 -2.68 34.20
N ALA A 169 3.21 -3.53 33.68
CA ALA A 169 1.80 -3.49 34.01
C ALA A 169 1.23 -4.90 34.16
N SER A 170 0.04 -5.01 34.73
CA SER A 170 -0.77 -6.24 34.78
C SER A 170 -1.71 -6.27 33.56
N THR A 171 -2.09 -7.45 33.06
CA THR A 171 -2.59 -7.70 31.68
C THR A 171 -3.74 -6.84 31.15
N GLN A 172 -4.47 -6.08 31.98
CA GLN A 172 -5.55 -5.18 31.55
C GLN A 172 -5.16 -3.69 31.56
N GLU A 173 -4.31 -3.24 32.48
CA GLU A 173 -3.86 -1.84 32.53
C GLU A 173 -2.84 -1.53 31.42
N LYS A 174 -2.08 -2.55 30.97
CA LYS A 174 -0.96 -2.38 30.02
C LYS A 174 -1.35 -1.78 28.67
N LEU A 175 -2.56 -2.05 28.20
CA LEU A 175 -2.98 -1.76 26.83
C LEU A 175 -3.84 -0.49 26.71
N TRP A 176 -4.34 0.05 27.82
CA TRP A 176 -5.09 1.31 27.83
C TRP A 176 -4.16 2.53 27.98
N LEU A 177 -3.04 2.39 28.72
CA LEU A 177 -2.08 3.48 28.99
C LEU A 177 -1.42 4.06 27.73
N GLY A 178 -1.35 3.31 26.62
CA GLY A 178 -0.79 3.80 25.36
C GLY A 178 -1.79 4.54 24.46
N CYS A 179 -3.09 4.45 24.77
CA CYS A 179 -4.13 4.57 23.76
C CYS A 179 -5.07 5.76 23.94
N GLU A 180 -4.96 6.50 25.04
CA GLU A 180 -5.61 7.80 25.21
C GLU A 180 -4.71 8.94 24.67
N ARG A 181 -4.09 8.71 23.51
CA ARG A 181 -3.31 9.75 22.81
C ARG A 181 -4.11 10.18 21.59
N PRO A 182 -4.72 11.39 21.59
CA PRO A 182 -5.50 11.88 20.46
C PRO A 182 -4.65 12.01 19.18
N GLU A 183 -3.33 12.08 19.34
CA GLU A 183 -2.35 12.18 18.26
C GLU A 183 -2.03 10.83 17.57
N VAL A 184 -2.49 9.69 18.13
CA VAL A 184 -2.22 8.37 17.54
C VAL A 184 -3.32 8.06 16.52
N GLN A 185 -2.92 7.73 15.30
CA GLN A 185 -3.84 7.40 14.20
C GLN A 185 -3.62 5.98 13.66
N GLU A 186 -2.52 5.33 14.06
CA GLU A 186 -2.16 3.99 13.63
C GLU A 186 -1.57 3.18 14.79
N ILE A 187 -1.97 1.92 14.91
CA ILE A 187 -1.56 1.03 15.99
C ILE A 187 -1.08 -0.31 15.40
N LEU A 188 0.14 -0.70 15.75
CA LEU A 188 0.72 -2.00 15.47
C LEU A 188 0.71 -2.81 16.75
N MET A 189 -0.03 -3.92 16.75
CA MET A 189 -0.24 -4.74 17.92
C MET A 189 0.48 -6.08 17.77
N CYS A 190 1.69 -6.16 18.32
CA CYS A 190 2.52 -7.37 18.37
C CYS A 190 2.17 -8.19 19.61
N SER A 191 1.08 -8.96 19.55
CA SER A 191 0.61 -9.74 20.69
C SER A 191 -0.23 -10.95 20.27
N TYR A 192 -0.48 -11.85 21.22
CA TYR A 192 -1.21 -13.09 21.01
C TYR A 192 -2.35 -13.26 22.04
N GLY A 193 -3.57 -13.54 21.57
CA GLY A 193 -4.72 -13.93 22.41
C GLY A 193 -6.07 -13.25 22.10
N GLU A 194 -7.15 -13.82 22.63
CA GLU A 194 -8.54 -13.35 22.46
C GLU A 194 -8.80 -11.96 23.09
N ARG A 195 -8.00 -11.55 24.07
CA ARG A 195 -8.17 -10.26 24.75
C ARG A 195 -7.74 -9.10 23.85
N GLN A 196 -6.76 -9.34 22.98
CA GLN A 196 -6.18 -8.35 22.10
C GLN A 196 -7.03 -8.16 20.83
N GLU A 197 -7.79 -9.17 20.42
CA GLU A 197 -8.84 -9.01 19.39
C GLU A 197 -9.91 -7.99 19.82
N LYS A 198 -10.28 -7.97 21.10
CA LYS A 198 -11.22 -6.97 21.64
C LYS A 198 -10.65 -5.55 21.60
N LEU A 199 -9.34 -5.39 21.82
CA LEU A 199 -8.67 -4.10 21.74
C LEU A 199 -8.49 -3.64 20.29
N CYS A 200 -8.12 -4.54 19.38
CA CYS A 200 -8.11 -4.25 17.95
C CYS A 200 -9.48 -3.74 17.50
N ALA A 201 -10.54 -4.45 17.89
CA ALA A 201 -11.92 -4.05 17.57
C ALA A 201 -12.33 -2.72 18.23
N TYR A 202 -11.80 -2.39 19.42
CA TYR A 202 -12.04 -1.10 20.05
C TYR A 202 -11.37 0.04 19.26
N PHE A 203 -10.09 -0.09 18.89
CA PHE A 203 -9.38 0.92 18.11
C PHE A 203 -9.92 1.10 16.71
N SER A 204 -10.30 0.01 16.04
CA SER A 204 -10.96 0.10 14.73
C SER A 204 -12.30 0.84 14.79
N LYS A 205 -13.02 0.80 15.93
CA LYS A 205 -14.25 1.59 16.12
C LYS A 205 -13.99 3.08 16.39
N GLN A 206 -12.76 3.44 16.77
CA GLN A 206 -12.30 4.82 16.93
C GLN A 206 -11.65 5.34 15.63
N GLU A 207 -11.91 4.67 14.49
CA GLU A 207 -11.39 5.05 13.16
C GLU A 207 -9.86 5.02 13.05
N MET A 208 -9.17 4.37 13.99
CA MET A 208 -7.73 4.16 13.93
C MET A 208 -7.38 3.03 12.97
N THR A 209 -6.25 3.16 12.28
CA THR A 209 -5.69 2.06 11.48
C THR A 209 -5.04 1.04 12.42
N VAL A 210 -5.51 -0.20 12.41
CA VAL A 210 -5.00 -1.25 13.31
C VAL A 210 -4.33 -2.36 12.51
N TYR A 211 -3.06 -2.61 12.80
CA TYR A 211 -2.31 -3.76 12.33
C TYR A 211 -2.15 -4.77 13.45
N ARG A 212 -2.63 -5.98 13.22
CA ARG A 212 -2.29 -7.12 14.06
C ARG A 212 -0.99 -7.71 13.54
N VAL A 213 0.02 -7.77 14.39
CA VAL A 213 1.33 -8.36 14.07
C VAL A 213 1.45 -9.67 14.82
N PHE A 214 1.70 -10.76 14.11
CA PHE A 214 1.87 -12.08 14.70
C PHE A 214 2.91 -12.89 13.93
N ARG A 215 3.45 -13.94 14.55
CA ARG A 215 4.37 -14.87 13.88
C ARG A 215 3.60 -16.05 13.33
N MET A 216 3.93 -16.46 12.11
CA MET A 216 3.49 -17.71 11.50
C MET A 216 4.73 -18.41 10.97
N ASP A 217 5.10 -19.53 11.59
CA ASP A 217 6.38 -20.22 11.38
C ASP A 217 7.57 -19.24 11.52
N ASN A 218 8.34 -19.02 10.45
CA ASN A 218 9.48 -18.11 10.41
C ASN A 218 9.16 -16.75 9.78
N ALA A 219 7.88 -16.42 9.58
CA ALA A 219 7.45 -15.16 8.99
C ALA A 219 6.76 -14.26 10.03
N LEU A 220 7.10 -12.98 9.98
CA LEU A 220 6.33 -11.92 10.61
C LEU A 220 5.14 -11.58 9.71
N VAL A 221 3.94 -11.73 10.23
CA VAL A 221 2.69 -11.48 9.51
C VAL A 221 2.05 -10.22 10.05
N LEU A 222 1.75 -9.31 9.13
CA LEU A 222 1.04 -8.07 9.40
C LEU A 222 -0.36 -8.16 8.79
N HIS A 223 -1.40 -8.09 9.62
CA HIS A 223 -2.79 -8.07 9.17
C HIS A 223 -3.42 -6.71 9.46
N ASN A 224 -3.78 -5.97 8.42
CA ASN A 224 -4.50 -4.70 8.55
C ASN A 224 -6.00 -5.00 8.75
N GLN A 225 -6.54 -4.65 9.91
CA GLN A 225 -7.93 -4.95 10.29
C GLN A 225 -8.97 -4.15 9.49
N GLY A 226 -8.61 -2.96 9.01
CA GLY A 226 -9.52 -2.11 8.23
C GLY A 226 -9.67 -2.58 6.79
N SER A 227 -8.57 -2.99 6.16
CA SER A 227 -8.55 -3.45 4.76
C SER A 227 -8.64 -4.97 4.58
N GLY A 228 -8.39 -5.75 5.64
CA GLY A 228 -8.24 -7.21 5.58
C GLY A 228 -6.98 -7.69 4.86
N SER A 229 -6.04 -6.78 4.56
CA SER A 229 -4.81 -7.12 3.83
C SER A 229 -3.76 -7.75 4.73
N TYR A 230 -2.95 -8.64 4.15
CA TYR A 230 -1.83 -9.30 4.81
C TYR A 230 -0.51 -8.90 4.15
N ARG A 231 0.51 -8.68 4.98
CA ARG A 231 1.92 -8.62 4.56
C ARG A 231 2.73 -9.63 5.33
N PHE A 232 3.81 -10.07 4.71
CA PHE A 232 4.71 -11.07 5.24
C PHE A 232 6.13 -10.52 5.17
N PHE A 233 6.91 -10.80 6.19
CA PHE A 233 8.34 -10.51 6.24
C PHE A 233 9.08 -11.72 6.77
N THR A 234 10.18 -12.04 6.13
CA THR A 234 11.13 -13.07 6.54
C THR A 234 12.54 -12.47 6.52
N ASP A 235 13.46 -13.02 7.30
CA ASP A 235 14.85 -12.53 7.29
C ASP A 235 15.54 -12.67 5.91
N ALA A 236 15.03 -13.54 5.03
CA ALA A 236 15.49 -13.64 3.65
C ALA A 236 15.14 -12.39 2.82
N ASP A 237 14.14 -11.60 3.24
CA ASP A 237 13.77 -10.34 2.61
C ASP A 237 14.69 -9.17 3.02
N ALA A 238 15.57 -9.40 4.01
CA ALA A 238 16.51 -8.39 4.51
C ALA A 238 17.89 -8.44 3.81
N GLU A 239 18.18 -9.47 3.02
CA GLU A 239 19.39 -9.51 2.18
C GLU A 239 19.16 -8.65 0.94
N GLU A 240 19.79 -7.47 0.88
CA GLU A 240 19.92 -6.73 -0.38
C GLU A 240 20.50 -7.67 -1.45
N PRO A 241 19.97 -7.69 -2.69
CA PRO A 241 20.58 -8.48 -3.74
C PRO A 241 22.01 -7.99 -3.96
N GLU A 242 22.99 -8.87 -3.73
CA GLU A 242 24.38 -8.66 -4.11
C GLU A 242 24.39 -8.07 -5.53
N VAL A 243 24.91 -6.85 -5.67
CA VAL A 243 25.16 -6.25 -6.97
C VAL A 243 26.27 -7.06 -7.63
N VAL A 244 25.88 -8.15 -8.31
CA VAL A 244 26.77 -8.86 -9.23
C VAL A 244 27.08 -7.87 -10.34
N ALA A 245 28.29 -7.30 -10.29
CA ALA A 245 28.78 -6.38 -11.30
C ALA A 245 28.60 -7.05 -12.68
N PRO A 246 28.00 -6.37 -13.67
CA PRO A 246 27.84 -6.95 -14.99
C PRO A 246 29.22 -7.23 -15.58
N GLU A 247 29.45 -8.47 -16.01
CA GLU A 247 30.64 -8.82 -16.80
C GLU A 247 30.76 -7.85 -17.99
N PRO A 248 31.98 -7.38 -18.29
CA PRO A 248 32.18 -6.43 -19.38
C PRO A 248 31.74 -7.08 -20.71
N PRO A 249 30.99 -6.36 -21.56
CA PRO A 249 30.46 -6.93 -22.79
C PRO A 249 31.61 -7.30 -23.75
N PRO A 250 31.49 -8.42 -24.48
CA PRO A 250 32.46 -8.79 -25.49
C PRO A 250 32.52 -7.71 -26.59
N LEU A 251 33.74 -7.43 -27.05
CA LEU A 251 34.01 -6.41 -28.06
C LEU A 251 33.17 -6.62 -29.33
N PRO A 252 32.66 -5.54 -29.95
CA PRO A 252 31.74 -5.64 -31.07
C PRO A 252 32.44 -6.17 -32.32
N MET A 253 31.86 -7.21 -32.93
CA MET A 253 32.22 -7.64 -34.29
C MET A 253 31.71 -6.63 -35.33
N PRO A 254 32.40 -6.51 -36.48
CA PRO A 254 32.03 -5.55 -37.52
C PRO A 254 30.67 -5.88 -38.16
N ILE A 255 29.86 -4.83 -38.30
CA ILE A 255 28.50 -4.84 -38.83
C ILE A 255 28.53 -5.01 -40.36
N LEU A 256 27.81 -6.01 -40.88
CA LEU A 256 27.35 -6.06 -42.27
C LEU A 256 25.95 -5.42 -42.37
N PRO A 257 25.65 -4.65 -43.44
CA PRO A 257 24.39 -3.92 -43.54
C PRO A 257 23.26 -4.84 -44.03
N LEU A 258 22.14 -4.85 -43.31
CA LEU A 258 20.90 -5.49 -43.75
C LEU A 258 19.77 -4.46 -43.80
N GLN A 259 19.03 -4.57 -44.90
CA GLN A 259 18.18 -3.57 -45.52
C GLN A 259 16.86 -3.35 -44.77
N LEU A 260 16.33 -2.12 -44.91
CA LEU A 260 14.96 -1.75 -44.56
C LEU A 260 13.93 -2.58 -45.34
N GLN A 261 12.87 -3.01 -44.65
CA GLN A 261 11.53 -3.09 -45.23
C GLN A 261 10.47 -2.51 -44.28
N GLN A 262 9.52 -1.83 -44.91
CA GLN A 262 8.46 -1.01 -44.34
C GLN A 262 7.16 -1.80 -44.08
N ASN A 263 6.29 -1.16 -43.30
CA ASN A 263 4.82 -1.22 -43.28
C ASN A 263 4.11 -2.21 -42.34
N GLY A 264 3.16 -1.65 -41.58
CA GLY A 264 2.02 -2.36 -40.99
C GLY A 264 1.42 -1.64 -39.78
N GLU A 265 0.44 -0.75 -40.00
CA GLU A 265 -0.45 -0.24 -38.93
C GLU A 265 -1.36 -1.34 -38.36
N PRO A 266 -1.81 -1.23 -37.10
CA PRO A 266 -3.09 -1.79 -36.71
C PRO A 266 -4.04 -0.76 -36.08
N LEU A 267 -5.24 -0.71 -36.67
CA LEU A 267 -6.46 -0.10 -36.14
C LEU A 267 -6.92 -0.82 -34.86
N LEU A 268 -7.33 -0.07 -33.83
CA LEU A 268 -8.02 -0.62 -32.66
C LEU A 268 -9.47 -0.12 -32.58
N PHE A 269 -10.41 -1.05 -32.75
CA PHE A 269 -11.78 -0.96 -32.23
C PHE A 269 -11.79 -1.54 -30.81
N LEU A 270 -12.26 -0.77 -29.83
CA LEU A 270 -12.62 -1.31 -28.52
C LEU A 270 -14.04 -1.90 -28.58
N PRO A 271 -14.30 -3.06 -27.94
CA PRO A 271 -15.64 -3.63 -27.87
C PRO A 271 -16.51 -2.80 -26.91
N LYS A 272 -17.73 -2.49 -27.35
CA LYS A 272 -18.77 -1.90 -26.48
C LYS A 272 -19.21 -2.92 -25.42
N PRO A 273 -19.57 -2.47 -24.20
CA PRO A 273 -20.14 -3.34 -23.19
C PRO A 273 -21.49 -3.90 -23.65
N LYS A 274 -21.70 -5.20 -23.40
CA LYS A 274 -22.99 -5.85 -23.57
C LYS A 274 -23.90 -5.37 -22.44
N ALA A 275 -25.04 -4.77 -22.80
CA ALA A 275 -26.13 -4.55 -21.88
C ALA A 275 -26.74 -5.90 -21.47
N SER A 276 -26.91 -6.13 -20.18
CA SER A 276 -27.82 -7.12 -19.59
C SER A 276 -28.42 -6.52 -18.34
#